data_AF-A0A812RHL0-F1
#
_entry.id   AF-A0A812RHL0-F1
#
_cell.length_a   1.000
_cell.length_b   1.000
_cell.length_c   1.000
_cell.angle_alpha   90.00
_cell.angle_beta   90.00
_cell.angle_gamma   90.00
#
_symmetry.space_group_name_H-M   'P 1'
#
loop_
_entity.id
_entity.type
_entity.pdbx_description
1 polymer ?
#
loop_
_entity_poly.entity_id
_entity_poly.type
_entity_poly.pdbx_seq_one_letter_code
_entity_poly.pdbx_strand_id
1 'polypeptide(L)'
;ALRQSREETKAAKAEFHEYKVRQQIKRQEYLVRTINNQSYAIRQKTKDDILVSWRYQCERSRAVELEGRNRVLVTRVNDLEAKMVATQEDLEEAARQWEEQRSALEADRDEYKRLYEKFLAAHERAMAELEESQGTAEDQAKKLQVLTLEKHRLTDKVEELEDDKKRMSKQLAELRDEVAKLKAELRRLGAQLREGEMALLLARSDAQQLRADARSLEDVVPLESDGPARPSQRRLLQESGRREAELLDLLLAAETTADARLKRLLELEGPGNEPDAEEEPGMKPASEIGVLPAERRLRRHVEKERDELLTFARDLDTELVKVKTECHHAVREIKQKCAQELEDFKTTELAKVKADFQAKIDEITRQRDMLQKEVELGESVAPHLPTLNPLVSQDPSRICGVCRRTIVFEGALKVYPQKR
;
A
#
# COMPACT_ATOMS: atom_id res chain seq x y z
N ALA A 1 -48.91 113.73 -23.67
CA ALA A 1 -47.48 113.99 -23.38
C ALA A 1 -47.01 113.33 -22.06
N LEU A 2 -47.09 113.97 -20.89
CA LEU A 2 -46.47 113.44 -19.65
C LEU A 2 -47.07 112.12 -19.13
N ARG A 3 -48.40 111.91 -19.25
CA ARG A 3 -49.04 110.63 -18.86
C ARG A 3 -48.64 109.48 -19.77
N GLN A 4 -48.66 109.68 -21.09
CA GLN A 4 -48.22 108.71 -22.10
C GLN A 4 -46.75 108.31 -21.89
N SER A 5 -45.84 109.27 -21.68
CA SER A 5 -44.43 108.97 -21.38
C SER A 5 -44.24 108.17 -20.08
N ARG A 6 -45.08 108.42 -19.06
CA ARG A 6 -45.07 107.61 -17.81
C ARG A 6 -45.61 106.19 -18.01
N GLU A 7 -46.57 106.02 -18.92
CA GLU A 7 -47.11 104.70 -19.28
C GLU A 7 -46.11 103.92 -20.14
N GLU A 8 -45.48 104.56 -21.11
CA GLU A 8 -44.41 103.99 -21.95
C GLU A 8 -43.20 103.56 -21.09
N THR A 9 -42.77 104.39 -20.13
CA THR A 9 -41.67 104.01 -19.23
C THR A 9 -42.04 102.89 -18.26
N LYS A 10 -43.31 102.77 -17.84
CA LYS A 10 -43.79 101.62 -17.07
C LYS A 10 -43.84 100.35 -17.92
N ALA A 11 -44.32 100.44 -19.15
CA ALA A 11 -44.34 99.33 -20.10
C ALA A 11 -42.93 98.85 -20.41
N ALA A 12 -41.99 99.75 -20.74
CA ALA A 12 -40.60 99.41 -21.00
C ALA A 12 -39.90 98.77 -19.78
N LYS A 13 -40.22 99.22 -18.55
CA LYS A 13 -39.73 98.58 -17.31
C LYS A 13 -40.31 97.17 -17.11
N ALA A 14 -41.60 96.98 -17.39
CA ALA A 14 -42.25 95.68 -17.33
C ALA A 14 -41.64 94.71 -18.36
N GLU A 15 -41.50 95.14 -19.62
CA GLU A 15 -40.85 94.37 -20.68
C GLU A 15 -39.40 94.01 -20.36
N PHE A 16 -38.63 94.95 -19.79
CA PHE A 16 -37.27 94.68 -19.35
C PHE A 16 -37.22 93.70 -18.17
N HIS A 17 -38.18 93.78 -17.25
CA HIS A 17 -38.28 92.81 -16.16
C HIS A 17 -38.64 91.42 -16.69
N GLU A 18 -39.61 91.31 -17.59
CA GLU A 18 -39.96 90.06 -18.28
C GLU A 18 -38.79 89.51 -19.09
N TYR A 19 -38.01 90.36 -19.75
CA TYR A 19 -36.78 89.95 -20.44
C TYR A 19 -35.76 89.37 -19.44
N LYS A 20 -35.54 90.03 -18.30
CA LYS A 20 -34.66 89.51 -17.23
C LYS A 20 -35.14 88.17 -16.72
N VAL A 21 -36.44 88.02 -16.44
CA VAL A 21 -37.04 86.76 -15.99
C VAL A 21 -36.88 85.68 -17.06
N ARG A 22 -37.16 85.98 -18.34
CA ARG A 22 -36.95 85.05 -19.45
C ARG A 22 -35.49 84.61 -19.58
N GLN A 23 -34.53 85.52 -19.42
CA GLN A 23 -33.11 85.18 -19.45
C GLN A 23 -32.68 84.34 -18.23
N GLN A 24 -33.23 84.63 -17.05
CA GLN A 24 -33.01 83.80 -15.86
C GLN A 24 -33.57 82.39 -16.04
N ILE A 25 -34.79 82.24 -16.59
CA ILE A 25 -35.39 80.94 -16.90
C ILE A 25 -34.53 80.18 -17.91
N LYS A 26 -34.14 80.81 -19.02
CA LYS A 26 -33.25 80.18 -20.02
C LYS A 26 -31.93 79.71 -19.42
N ARG A 27 -31.32 80.51 -18.54
CA ARG A 27 -30.10 80.14 -17.83
C ARG A 27 -30.34 78.97 -16.88
N GLN A 28 -31.45 78.97 -16.12
CA GLN A 28 -31.81 77.86 -15.24
C GLN A 28 -32.05 76.57 -16.01
N GLU A 29 -32.80 76.62 -17.12
CA GLU A 29 -33.01 75.46 -18.00
C GLU A 29 -31.69 74.92 -18.55
N TYR A 30 -30.78 75.78 -19.00
CA TYR A 30 -29.47 75.38 -19.48
C TYR A 30 -28.65 74.69 -18.38
N LEU A 31 -28.65 75.24 -17.16
CA LEU A 31 -27.98 74.64 -16.01
C LEU A 31 -28.58 73.27 -15.67
N VAL A 32 -29.91 73.14 -15.63
CA VAL A 32 -30.59 71.87 -15.38
C VAL A 32 -30.24 70.83 -16.45
N ARG A 33 -30.24 71.19 -17.74
CA ARG A 33 -29.82 70.28 -18.82
C ARG A 33 -28.36 69.86 -18.66
N THR A 34 -27.48 70.79 -18.30
CA THR A 34 -26.06 70.50 -18.09
C THR A 34 -25.85 69.55 -16.90
N ILE A 35 -26.53 69.80 -15.78
CA ILE A 35 -26.51 68.93 -14.59
C ILE A 35 -27.05 67.54 -14.93
N ASN A 36 -28.14 67.45 -15.69
CA ASN A 36 -28.73 66.18 -16.10
C ASN A 36 -27.78 65.38 -17.00
N ASN A 37 -27.13 66.05 -17.97
CA ASN A 37 -26.15 65.42 -18.85
C ASN A 37 -24.90 64.94 -18.09
N GLN A 38 -24.38 65.76 -17.17
CA GLN A 38 -23.28 65.36 -16.28
C GLN A 38 -23.69 64.18 -15.39
N SER A 39 -24.88 64.23 -14.79
CA SER A 39 -25.41 63.14 -13.95
C SER A 39 -25.64 61.85 -14.75
N TYR A 40 -26.00 61.96 -16.03
CA TYR A 40 -26.10 60.81 -16.92
C TYR A 40 -24.71 60.23 -17.24
N ALA A 41 -23.75 61.08 -17.61
CA ALA A 41 -22.39 60.66 -17.92
C ALA A 41 -21.69 60.00 -16.72
N ILE A 42 -21.87 60.54 -15.51
CA ILE A 42 -21.35 59.94 -14.28
C ILE A 42 -21.99 58.57 -14.05
N ARG A 43 -23.31 58.46 -14.18
CA ARG A 43 -24.01 57.17 -14.03
C ARG A 43 -23.52 56.12 -15.04
N GLN A 44 -23.31 56.52 -16.29
CA GLN A 44 -22.80 55.61 -17.31
C GLN A 44 -21.37 55.16 -16.98
N LYS A 45 -20.49 56.09 -16.62
CA LYS A 45 -19.13 55.76 -16.17
C LYS A 45 -19.13 54.82 -14.98
N THR A 46 -19.97 55.05 -13.98
CA THR A 46 -20.08 54.15 -12.82
C THR A 46 -20.53 52.74 -13.23
N LYS A 47 -21.46 52.60 -14.18
CA LYS A 47 -21.84 51.29 -14.71
C LYS A 47 -20.67 50.59 -15.39
N ASP A 48 -19.92 51.32 -16.23
CA ASP A 48 -18.76 50.78 -16.92
C ASP A 48 -17.67 50.35 -15.92
N ASP A 49 -17.39 51.17 -14.89
CA ASP A 49 -16.45 50.85 -13.82
C ASP A 49 -16.87 49.59 -13.02
N ILE A 50 -18.18 49.44 -12.75
CA ILE A 50 -18.73 48.23 -12.10
C ILE A 50 -18.53 47.00 -12.99
N LEU A 51 -18.79 47.09 -14.30
CA LEU A 51 -18.61 45.98 -15.22
C LEU A 51 -17.13 45.57 -15.36
N VAL A 52 -16.22 46.54 -15.42
CA VAL A 52 -14.78 46.30 -15.47
C VAL A 52 -14.29 45.63 -14.18
N SER A 53 -14.70 46.14 -13.02
CA SER A 53 -14.32 45.56 -11.73
C SER A 53 -14.89 44.15 -11.53
N TRP A 54 -16.14 43.91 -11.93
CA TRP A 54 -16.75 42.58 -11.91
C TRP A 54 -16.00 41.60 -12.82
N ARG A 55 -15.72 42.00 -14.07
CA ARG A 55 -14.95 41.17 -15.01
C ARG A 55 -13.56 40.84 -14.47
N TYR A 56 -12.85 41.83 -13.93
CA TYR A 56 -11.55 41.62 -13.31
C TYR A 56 -11.63 40.61 -12.15
N GLN A 57 -12.65 40.73 -11.29
CA GLN A 57 -12.84 39.80 -10.19
C GLN A 57 -13.13 38.37 -10.67
N CYS A 58 -13.96 38.20 -11.72
CA CYS A 58 -14.22 36.90 -12.31
C CYS A 58 -12.95 36.26 -12.90
N GLU A 59 -12.16 37.01 -13.67
CA GLU A 59 -10.91 36.51 -14.24
C GLU A 59 -9.88 36.18 -13.16
N ARG A 60 -9.79 37.00 -12.11
CA ARG A 60 -8.92 36.75 -10.95
C ARG A 60 -9.33 35.47 -10.22
N SER A 61 -10.62 35.28 -9.93
CA SER A 61 -11.10 34.05 -9.29
C SER A 61 -10.79 32.82 -10.14
N ARG A 62 -11.01 32.91 -11.46
CA ARG A 62 -10.67 31.84 -12.40
C ARG A 62 -9.18 31.52 -12.41
N ALA A 63 -8.32 32.54 -12.37
CA ALA A 63 -6.87 32.36 -12.30
C ALA A 63 -6.46 31.63 -11.02
N VAL A 64 -7.01 32.01 -9.86
CA VAL A 64 -6.75 31.35 -8.57
C VAL A 64 -7.22 29.90 -8.58
N GLU A 65 -8.39 29.60 -9.16
CA GLU A 65 -8.87 28.22 -9.32
C GLU A 65 -7.93 27.39 -10.19
N LEU A 66 -7.47 27.94 -11.32
CA LEU A 66 -6.53 27.27 -12.21
C LEU A 66 -5.17 27.04 -11.54
N GLU A 67 -4.66 28.00 -10.77
CA GLU A 67 -3.46 27.82 -9.96
C GLU A 67 -3.63 26.71 -8.93
N GLY A 68 -4.78 26.65 -8.25
CA GLY A 68 -5.11 25.57 -7.32
C GLY A 68 -5.10 24.20 -7.98
N ARG A 69 -5.76 24.06 -9.14
CA ARG A 69 -5.73 22.82 -9.94
C ARG A 69 -4.33 22.46 -10.41
N ASN A 70 -3.54 23.44 -10.85
CA ASN A 70 -2.16 23.23 -11.28
C ASN A 70 -1.29 22.71 -10.12
N ARG A 71 -1.41 23.29 -8.91
CA ARG A 71 -0.69 22.80 -7.72
C ARG A 71 -1.02 21.34 -7.43
N VAL A 72 -2.29 20.95 -7.48
CA VAL A 72 -2.72 19.56 -7.27
C VAL A 72 -2.12 18.63 -8.34
N LEU A 73 -2.11 19.03 -9.60
CA LEU A 73 -1.51 18.26 -10.68
C LEU A 73 0.01 18.11 -10.52
N VAL A 74 0.71 19.18 -10.15
CA VAL A 74 2.16 19.14 -9.87
C VAL A 74 2.48 18.21 -8.72
N THR A 75 1.75 18.29 -7.60
CA THR A 75 1.92 17.34 -6.49
C THR A 75 1.68 15.91 -6.94
N ARG A 76 0.63 15.66 -7.74
CA ARG A 76 0.33 14.33 -8.26
C ARG A 76 1.43 13.79 -9.19
N VAL A 77 2.01 14.63 -10.05
CA VAL A 77 3.13 14.24 -10.90
C VAL A 77 4.34 13.86 -10.05
N ASN A 78 4.71 14.69 -9.07
CA ASN A 78 5.81 14.39 -8.16
C ASN A 78 5.60 13.08 -7.39
N ASP A 79 4.38 12.82 -6.91
CA ASP A 79 4.04 11.55 -6.23
C ASP A 79 4.17 10.34 -7.16
N LEU A 80 3.78 10.48 -8.43
CA LEU A 80 3.90 9.41 -9.42
C LEU A 80 5.35 9.16 -9.81
N GLU A 81 6.15 10.21 -9.96
CA GLU A 81 7.60 10.11 -10.20
C GLU A 81 8.30 9.43 -9.04
N ALA A 82 8.00 9.81 -7.79
CA ALA A 82 8.55 9.16 -6.60
C ALA A 82 8.18 7.67 -6.52
N LYS A 83 6.92 7.32 -6.84
CA LYS A 83 6.48 5.92 -6.90
C LYS A 83 7.18 5.14 -8.01
N MET A 84 7.35 5.74 -9.18
CA MET A 84 8.06 5.12 -10.30
C MET A 84 9.51 4.80 -9.91
N VAL A 85 10.21 5.76 -9.28
CA VAL A 85 11.57 5.56 -8.79
C VAL A 85 11.63 4.43 -7.76
N ALA A 86 10.73 4.42 -6.76
CA ALA A 86 10.68 3.35 -5.77
C ALA A 86 10.45 1.96 -6.42
N THR A 87 9.51 1.86 -7.36
CA THR A 87 9.27 0.60 -8.08
C THR A 87 10.45 0.17 -8.94
N GLN A 88 11.23 1.12 -9.46
CA GLN A 88 12.44 0.81 -10.22
C GLN A 88 13.53 0.27 -9.29
N GLU A 89 13.73 0.86 -8.12
CA GLU A 89 14.66 0.36 -7.11
C GLU A 89 14.30 -1.07 -6.66
N ASP A 90 13.02 -1.34 -6.42
CA ASP A 90 12.52 -2.69 -6.07
C ASP A 90 12.83 -3.71 -7.19
N LEU A 91 12.62 -3.33 -8.46
CA LEU A 91 12.92 -4.19 -9.62
C LEU A 91 14.42 -4.44 -9.78
N GLU A 92 15.24 -3.42 -9.54
CA GLU A 92 16.70 -3.55 -9.56
C GLU A 92 17.21 -4.45 -8.42
N GLU A 93 16.65 -4.33 -7.22
CA GLU A 93 16.98 -5.20 -6.10
C GLU A 93 16.55 -6.65 -6.36
N ALA A 94 15.33 -6.87 -6.88
CA ALA A 94 14.88 -8.19 -7.29
C ALA A 94 15.77 -8.80 -8.37
N ALA A 95 16.25 -7.99 -9.32
CA ALA A 95 17.20 -8.43 -10.34
C ALA A 95 18.56 -8.83 -9.73
N ARG A 96 19.07 -8.07 -8.74
CA ARG A 96 20.29 -8.43 -8.00
C ARG A 96 20.13 -9.74 -7.24
N GLN A 97 19.02 -9.90 -6.50
CA GLN A 97 18.72 -11.14 -5.76
C GLN A 97 18.61 -12.35 -6.69
N TRP A 98 17.96 -12.18 -7.85
CA TRP A 98 17.88 -13.24 -8.86
C TRP A 98 19.26 -13.63 -9.40
N GLU A 99 20.12 -12.65 -9.66
CA GLU A 99 21.49 -12.89 -10.12
C GLU A 99 22.32 -13.65 -9.07
N GLU A 100 22.21 -13.27 -7.80
CA GLU A 100 22.86 -13.97 -6.68
C GLU A 100 22.36 -15.41 -6.55
N GLN A 101 21.04 -15.63 -6.60
CA GLN A 101 20.45 -16.97 -6.56
C GLN A 101 20.88 -17.82 -7.75
N ARG A 102 20.90 -17.24 -8.95
CA ARG A 102 21.37 -17.92 -10.16
C ARG A 102 22.82 -18.35 -10.02
N SER A 103 23.70 -17.45 -9.56
CA SER A 103 25.12 -17.73 -9.33
C SER A 103 25.32 -18.85 -8.28
N ALA A 104 24.54 -18.82 -7.18
CA ALA A 104 24.57 -19.87 -6.17
C ALA A 104 24.15 -21.23 -6.74
N LEU A 105 23.06 -21.28 -7.51
CA LEU A 105 22.60 -22.51 -8.17
C LEU A 105 23.59 -23.03 -9.22
N GLU A 106 24.29 -22.14 -9.93
CA GLU A 106 25.37 -22.52 -10.84
C GLU A 106 26.56 -23.13 -10.11
N ALA A 107 26.93 -22.55 -8.96
CA ALA A 107 27.98 -23.10 -8.10
C ALA A 107 27.61 -24.49 -7.55
N ASP A 108 26.39 -24.65 -7.03
CA ASP A 108 25.86 -25.94 -6.55
C ASP A 108 25.88 -26.98 -7.66
N ARG A 109 25.36 -26.63 -8.86
CA ARG A 109 25.38 -27.51 -10.04
C ARG A 109 26.79 -27.99 -10.35
N ASP A 110 27.77 -27.10 -10.31
CA ASP A 110 29.16 -27.42 -10.62
C ASP A 110 29.83 -28.25 -9.51
N GLU A 111 29.45 -28.04 -8.25
CA GLU A 111 29.85 -28.91 -7.14
C GLU A 111 29.28 -30.33 -7.29
N TYR A 112 27.99 -30.47 -7.60
CA TYR A 112 27.36 -31.76 -7.85
C TYR A 112 28.00 -32.49 -9.03
N LYS A 113 28.33 -31.78 -10.12
CA LYS A 113 29.08 -32.36 -11.24
C LYS A 113 30.43 -32.93 -10.79
N ARG A 114 31.21 -32.16 -10.01
CA ARG A 114 32.50 -32.65 -9.48
C ARG A 114 32.34 -33.85 -8.55
N LEU A 115 31.33 -33.86 -7.69
CA LEU A 115 31.03 -35.00 -6.81
C LEU A 115 30.64 -36.25 -7.62
N TYR A 116 29.83 -36.08 -8.65
CA TYR A 116 29.43 -37.16 -9.54
C TYR A 116 30.62 -37.74 -10.32
N GLU A 117 31.49 -36.89 -10.86
CA GLU A 117 32.74 -37.32 -11.52
C GLU A 117 33.66 -38.10 -10.57
N LYS A 118 33.80 -37.65 -9.31
CA LYS A 118 34.55 -38.38 -8.27
C LYS A 118 33.94 -39.75 -7.98
N PHE A 119 32.61 -39.82 -7.89
CA PHE A 119 31.90 -41.07 -7.66
C PHE A 119 32.08 -42.05 -8.81
N LEU A 120 31.95 -41.59 -10.06
CA LEU A 120 32.22 -42.40 -11.25
C LEU A 120 33.65 -42.96 -11.24
N ALA A 121 34.65 -42.10 -10.98
CA ALA A 121 36.05 -42.53 -10.92
C ALA A 121 36.34 -43.51 -9.77
N ALA A 122 35.62 -43.43 -8.65
CA ALA A 122 35.72 -44.39 -7.56
C ALA A 122 35.07 -45.73 -7.92
N HIS A 123 33.91 -45.69 -8.58
CA HIS A 123 33.21 -46.87 -9.07
C HIS A 123 34.03 -47.62 -10.13
N GLU A 124 34.61 -46.90 -11.10
CA GLU A 124 35.51 -47.50 -12.10
C GLU A 124 36.72 -48.19 -11.46
N ARG A 125 37.34 -47.56 -10.45
CA ARG A 125 38.41 -48.18 -9.66
C ARG A 125 37.96 -49.43 -8.92
N ALA A 126 36.80 -49.38 -8.25
CA ALA A 126 36.25 -50.53 -7.55
C ALA A 126 35.93 -51.71 -8.50
N MET A 127 35.45 -51.40 -9.71
CA MET A 127 35.22 -52.40 -10.77
C MET A 127 36.54 -52.99 -11.28
N ALA A 128 37.56 -52.17 -11.53
CA ALA A 128 38.88 -52.64 -11.93
C ALA A 128 39.53 -53.52 -10.85
N GLU A 129 39.43 -53.14 -9.57
CA GLU A 129 39.88 -53.97 -8.44
C GLU A 129 39.10 -55.28 -8.33
N LEU A 130 37.80 -55.28 -8.66
CA LEU A 130 36.99 -56.50 -8.71
C LEU A 130 37.41 -57.43 -9.86
N GLU A 131 37.73 -56.87 -11.02
CA GLU A 131 38.30 -57.62 -12.15
C GLU A 131 39.70 -58.18 -11.81
N GLU A 132 40.54 -57.41 -11.11
CA GLU A 132 41.89 -57.80 -10.71
C GLU A 132 41.88 -58.80 -9.53
N SER A 133 40.87 -58.74 -8.66
CA SER A 133 40.71 -59.63 -7.49
C SER A 133 39.97 -60.94 -7.78
N GLN A 134 39.93 -61.40 -9.04
CA GLN A 134 39.40 -62.72 -9.44
C GLN A 134 40.16 -63.95 -8.85
N GLY A 135 40.97 -63.79 -7.81
CA GLY A 135 41.89 -64.81 -7.27
C GLY A 135 41.66 -65.37 -5.86
N THR A 136 40.73 -64.86 -5.04
CA THR A 136 40.45 -65.43 -3.70
C THR A 136 38.97 -65.35 -3.32
N ALA A 137 38.29 -66.50 -3.35
CA ALA A 137 36.85 -66.64 -3.13
C ALA A 137 36.35 -66.20 -1.73
N GLU A 138 37.21 -66.20 -0.70
CA GLU A 138 36.82 -65.79 0.66
C GLU A 138 36.79 -64.26 0.84
N ASP A 139 37.69 -63.52 0.22
CA ASP A 139 37.68 -62.05 0.29
C ASP A 139 36.57 -61.47 -0.58
N GLN A 140 36.27 -62.13 -1.71
CA GLN A 140 35.10 -61.81 -2.53
C GLN A 140 33.78 -62.00 -1.77
N ALA A 141 33.67 -63.06 -0.96
CA ALA A 141 32.47 -63.30 -0.14
C ALA A 141 32.29 -62.22 0.94
N LYS A 142 33.37 -61.81 1.62
CA LYS A 142 33.33 -60.72 2.61
C LYS A 142 33.01 -59.37 1.96
N LYS A 143 33.61 -59.06 0.81
CA LYS A 143 33.32 -57.82 0.05
C LYS A 143 31.88 -57.81 -0.46
N LEU A 144 31.37 -58.95 -0.97
CA LEU A 144 29.95 -59.12 -1.31
C LEU A 144 29.03 -58.89 -0.12
N GLN A 145 29.39 -59.38 1.07
CA GLN A 145 28.58 -59.19 2.27
C GLN A 145 28.52 -57.72 2.70
N VAL A 146 29.65 -57.00 2.68
CA VAL A 146 29.69 -55.56 2.99
C VAL A 146 28.89 -54.76 1.96
N LEU A 147 29.11 -55.01 0.67
CA LEU A 147 28.36 -54.34 -0.41
C LEU A 147 26.86 -54.65 -0.33
N THR A 148 26.48 -55.85 0.10
CA THR A 148 25.06 -56.20 0.30
C THR A 148 24.45 -55.40 1.45
N LEU A 149 25.16 -55.24 2.57
CA LEU A 149 24.68 -54.43 3.71
C LEU A 149 24.60 -52.95 3.35
N GLU A 150 25.60 -52.40 2.65
CA GLU A 150 25.56 -51.02 2.16
C GLU A 150 24.42 -50.80 1.16
N LYS A 151 24.18 -51.75 0.25
CA LYS A 151 23.03 -51.70 -0.65
C LYS A 151 21.72 -51.63 0.11
N HIS A 152 21.53 -52.45 1.15
CA HIS A 152 20.30 -52.42 1.95
C HIS A 152 20.15 -51.06 2.64
N ARG A 153 21.21 -50.57 3.29
CA ARG A 153 21.19 -49.26 3.96
C ARG A 153 20.88 -48.11 3.00
N LEU A 154 21.43 -48.13 1.80
CA LEU A 154 21.13 -47.14 0.77
C LEU A 154 19.70 -47.27 0.25
N THR A 155 19.17 -48.49 0.15
CA THR A 155 17.78 -48.74 -0.25
C THR A 155 16.82 -48.14 0.79
N ASP A 156 17.05 -48.42 2.08
CA ASP A 156 16.25 -47.84 3.18
C ASP A 156 16.30 -46.31 3.16
N LYS A 157 17.49 -45.74 2.90
CA LYS A 157 17.64 -44.27 2.81
C LYS A 157 16.90 -43.68 1.62
N VAL A 158 16.86 -44.37 0.49
CA VAL A 158 16.08 -43.95 -0.69
C VAL A 158 14.58 -44.00 -0.36
N GLU A 159 14.09 -45.05 0.29
CA GLU A 159 12.69 -45.15 0.71
C GLU A 159 12.28 -44.01 1.66
N GLU A 160 13.10 -43.70 2.67
CA GLU A 160 12.87 -42.56 3.57
C GLU A 160 12.76 -41.23 2.81
N LEU A 161 13.68 -40.98 1.88
CA LEU A 161 13.69 -39.76 1.07
C LEU A 161 12.49 -39.69 0.10
N GLU A 162 12.04 -40.82 -0.43
CA GLU A 162 10.83 -40.89 -1.25
C GLU A 162 9.58 -40.56 -0.42
N ASP A 163 9.51 -41.01 0.83
CA ASP A 163 8.40 -40.70 1.72
C ASP A 163 8.41 -39.23 2.20
N ASP A 164 9.59 -38.66 2.46
CA ASP A 164 9.74 -37.23 2.72
C ASP A 164 9.33 -36.40 1.49
N LYS A 165 9.74 -36.82 0.28
CA LYS A 165 9.32 -36.20 -0.98
C LYS A 165 7.79 -36.24 -1.15
N LYS A 166 7.14 -37.37 -0.84
CA LYS A 166 5.66 -37.47 -0.88
C LYS A 166 5.01 -36.52 0.13
N ARG A 167 5.54 -36.43 1.36
CA ARG A 167 5.04 -35.51 2.40
C ARG A 167 5.16 -34.05 1.99
N MET A 168 6.33 -33.63 1.52
CA MET A 168 6.55 -32.25 1.05
C MET A 168 5.69 -31.93 -0.18
N SER A 169 5.50 -32.89 -1.09
CA SER A 169 4.61 -32.71 -2.25
C SER A 169 3.15 -32.50 -1.85
N LYS A 170 2.69 -33.19 -0.79
CA LYS A 170 1.35 -33.00 -0.23
C LYS A 170 1.18 -31.60 0.39
N GLN A 171 2.15 -31.17 1.19
CA GLN A 171 2.14 -29.83 1.79
C GLN A 171 2.14 -28.72 0.71
N LEU A 172 2.93 -28.89 -0.36
CA LEU A 172 2.92 -27.96 -1.50
C LEU A 172 1.57 -27.92 -2.22
N ALA A 173 0.84 -29.03 -2.29
CA ALA A 173 -0.51 -29.05 -2.85
C ALA A 173 -1.50 -28.30 -1.96
N GLU A 174 -1.46 -28.54 -0.65
CA GLU A 174 -2.32 -27.85 0.34
C GLU A 174 -2.10 -26.32 0.32
N LEU A 175 -0.84 -25.86 0.32
CA LEU A 175 -0.52 -24.44 0.21
C LEU A 175 -0.96 -23.81 -1.11
N ARG A 176 -0.89 -24.55 -2.23
CA ARG A 176 -1.40 -24.07 -3.53
C ARG A 176 -2.91 -23.86 -3.49
N ASP A 177 -3.64 -24.75 -2.83
CA ASP A 177 -5.09 -24.63 -2.66
C ASP A 177 -5.46 -23.45 -1.74
N GLU A 178 -4.71 -23.21 -0.67
CA GLU A 178 -4.89 -22.03 0.19
C GLU A 178 -4.64 -20.72 -0.56
N VAL A 179 -3.56 -20.64 -1.35
CA VAL A 179 -3.29 -19.49 -2.22
C VAL A 179 -4.41 -19.28 -3.25
N ALA A 180 -4.99 -20.36 -3.79
CA ALA A 180 -6.12 -20.27 -4.70
C ALA A 180 -7.38 -19.72 -4.01
N LYS A 181 -7.67 -20.16 -2.78
CA LYS A 181 -8.77 -19.63 -1.94
C LYS A 181 -8.59 -18.14 -1.66
N LEU A 182 -7.42 -17.72 -1.19
CA LEU A 182 -7.11 -16.31 -0.91
C LEU A 182 -7.23 -15.43 -2.17
N LYS A 183 -6.78 -15.91 -3.33
CA LYS A 183 -6.98 -15.21 -4.61
C LYS A 183 -8.46 -15.07 -4.97
N ALA A 184 -9.30 -16.06 -4.68
CA ALA A 184 -10.73 -15.97 -4.90
C ALA A 184 -11.39 -14.93 -3.98
N GLU A 185 -11.01 -14.90 -2.70
CA GLU A 185 -11.49 -13.90 -1.74
C GLU A 185 -11.08 -12.47 -2.13
N LEU A 186 -9.83 -12.26 -2.54
CA LEU A 186 -9.37 -10.96 -3.03
C LEU A 186 -10.18 -10.48 -4.25
N ARG A 187 -10.51 -11.38 -5.18
CA ARG A 187 -11.37 -11.04 -6.32
C ARG A 187 -12.78 -10.66 -5.87
N ARG A 188 -13.34 -11.38 -4.90
CA ARG A 188 -14.67 -11.09 -4.31
C ARG A 188 -14.68 -9.71 -3.66
N LEU A 189 -13.71 -9.42 -2.78
CA LEU A 189 -13.59 -8.12 -2.12
C LEU A 189 -13.36 -6.98 -3.13
N GLY A 190 -12.53 -7.22 -4.16
CA GLY A 190 -12.31 -6.25 -5.23
C GLY A 190 -13.56 -5.96 -6.07
N ALA A 191 -14.46 -6.92 -6.23
CA ALA A 191 -15.77 -6.69 -6.85
C ALA A 191 -16.67 -5.81 -5.96
N GLN A 192 -16.75 -6.12 -4.67
CA GLN A 192 -17.52 -5.33 -3.70
C GLN A 192 -17.03 -3.87 -3.61
N LEU A 193 -15.71 -3.65 -3.66
CA LEU A 193 -15.13 -2.30 -3.66
C LEU A 193 -15.58 -1.51 -4.89
N ARG A 194 -15.53 -2.10 -6.09
CA ARG A 194 -15.97 -1.45 -7.33
C ARG A 194 -17.47 -1.13 -7.32
N GLU A 195 -18.29 -2.02 -6.77
CA GLU A 195 -19.72 -1.76 -6.59
C GLU A 195 -19.95 -0.56 -5.64
N GLY A 196 -19.20 -0.49 -4.53
CA GLY A 196 -19.23 0.65 -3.61
C GLY A 196 -18.77 1.96 -4.25
N GLU A 197 -17.70 1.93 -5.05
CA GLU A 197 -17.22 3.10 -5.79
C GLU A 197 -18.26 3.61 -6.79
N MET A 198 -18.94 2.70 -7.50
CA MET A 198 -20.03 3.05 -8.41
C MET A 198 -21.22 3.67 -7.69
N ALA A 199 -21.61 3.13 -6.53
CA ALA A 199 -22.67 3.70 -5.70
C ALA A 199 -22.33 5.12 -5.23
N LEU A 200 -21.09 5.36 -4.80
CA LEU A 200 -20.62 6.69 -4.41
C LEU A 200 -20.58 7.68 -5.59
N LEU A 201 -20.21 7.22 -6.79
CA LEU A 201 -20.24 8.05 -8.00
C LEU A 201 -21.67 8.47 -8.36
N LEU A 202 -22.63 7.56 -8.30
CA LEU A 202 -24.05 7.85 -8.53
C LEU A 202 -24.56 8.86 -7.49
N ALA A 203 -24.31 8.62 -6.20
CA ALA A 203 -24.71 9.55 -5.13
C ALA A 203 -24.11 10.96 -5.31
N ARG A 204 -22.86 11.07 -5.77
CA ARG A 204 -22.24 12.36 -6.09
C ARG A 204 -22.90 13.06 -7.27
N SER A 205 -23.28 12.31 -8.30
CA SER A 205 -24.02 12.84 -9.46
C SER A 205 -25.38 13.38 -9.01
N ASP A 206 -26.12 12.62 -8.20
CA ASP A 206 -27.43 13.03 -7.68
C ASP A 206 -27.32 14.29 -6.82
N ALA A 207 -26.30 14.36 -5.95
CA ALA A 207 -26.04 15.56 -5.15
C ALA A 207 -25.69 16.79 -6.01
N GLN A 208 -24.98 16.60 -7.13
CA GLN A 208 -24.71 17.69 -8.08
C GLN A 208 -25.99 18.14 -8.80
N GLN A 209 -26.84 17.20 -9.20
CA GLN A 209 -28.11 17.49 -9.84
C GLN A 209 -29.04 18.29 -8.90
N LEU A 210 -29.18 17.85 -7.65
CA LEU A 210 -29.97 18.56 -6.64
C LEU A 210 -29.45 19.98 -6.39
N ARG A 211 -28.13 20.21 -6.42
CA ARG A 211 -27.54 21.55 -6.34
C ARG A 211 -27.85 22.40 -7.57
N ALA A 212 -27.85 21.82 -8.76
CA ALA A 212 -28.23 22.52 -9.98
C ALA A 212 -29.72 22.89 -9.96
N ASP A 213 -30.58 21.97 -9.54
CA ASP A 213 -32.01 22.19 -9.39
C ASP A 213 -32.30 23.30 -8.37
N ALA A 214 -31.61 23.28 -7.22
CA ALA A 214 -31.71 24.35 -6.22
C ALA A 214 -31.34 25.74 -6.78
N ARG A 215 -30.25 25.84 -7.55
CA ARG A 215 -29.87 27.10 -8.23
C ARG A 215 -30.91 27.54 -9.25
N SER A 216 -31.47 26.59 -10.02
CA SER A 216 -32.51 26.92 -10.99
C SER A 216 -33.79 27.45 -10.33
N LEU A 217 -34.14 26.94 -9.14
CA LEU A 217 -35.25 27.44 -8.35
C LEU A 217 -34.97 28.84 -7.78
N GLU A 218 -33.72 29.12 -7.38
CA GLU A 218 -33.30 30.48 -6.98
C GLU A 218 -33.44 31.49 -8.14
N ASP A 219 -33.11 31.09 -9.37
CA ASP A 219 -33.25 31.94 -10.57
C ASP A 219 -34.72 32.16 -10.99
N VAL A 220 -35.60 31.18 -10.73
CA VAL A 220 -37.02 31.24 -11.11
C VAL A 220 -37.87 32.02 -10.10
N VAL A 221 -37.38 32.28 -8.88
CA VAL A 221 -38.02 33.21 -7.93
C VAL A 221 -37.41 34.60 -8.15
N PRO A 222 -38.00 35.48 -8.98
CA PRO A 222 -37.50 36.83 -9.11
C PRO A 222 -37.85 37.50 -7.79
N LEU A 223 -36.84 37.84 -7.01
CA LEU A 223 -36.98 38.80 -5.92
C LEU A 223 -37.36 40.16 -6.56
N GLU A 224 -38.64 40.34 -6.87
CA GLU A 224 -39.22 41.65 -7.15
C GLU A 224 -39.12 42.49 -5.88
N SER A 225 -37.96 43.11 -5.72
CA SER A 225 -37.64 44.08 -4.67
C SER A 225 -36.86 45.21 -5.31
N ASP A 226 -37.47 45.87 -6.29
CA ASP A 226 -37.11 47.23 -6.69
C ASP A 226 -37.49 48.20 -5.56
N GLY A 227 -36.65 48.22 -4.53
CA GLY A 227 -36.67 49.21 -3.47
C GLY A 227 -35.24 49.43 -2.98
N PRO A 228 -34.83 50.67 -2.69
CA PRO A 228 -33.50 50.93 -2.16
C PRO A 228 -33.35 50.11 -0.87
N ALA A 229 -32.41 49.15 -0.89
CA ALA A 229 -32.14 48.25 0.21
C ALA A 229 -32.04 49.05 1.51
N ARG A 230 -33.07 48.92 2.36
CA ARG A 230 -33.13 49.60 3.65
C ARG A 230 -31.87 49.22 4.45
N PRO A 231 -31.30 50.11 5.27
CA PRO A 231 -30.16 49.80 6.14
C PRO A 231 -30.32 48.53 6.99
N SER A 232 -31.57 48.10 7.22
CA SER A 232 -31.92 46.84 7.88
C SER A 232 -31.52 45.58 7.09
N GLN A 233 -31.56 45.60 5.76
CA GLN A 233 -31.24 44.42 4.93
C GLN A 233 -29.73 44.19 4.82
N ARG A 234 -28.95 45.28 4.81
CA ARG A 234 -27.49 45.22 4.91
C ARG A 234 -27.03 44.75 6.29
N ARG A 235 -27.73 45.16 7.36
CA ARG A 235 -27.52 44.61 8.71
C ARG A 235 -27.89 43.14 8.80
N LEU A 236 -28.98 42.70 8.17
CA LEU A 236 -29.37 41.29 8.14
C LEU A 236 -28.40 40.42 7.36
N LEU A 237 -27.84 40.89 6.23
CA LEU A 237 -26.79 40.15 5.50
C LEU A 237 -25.47 40.13 6.28
N GLN A 238 -25.15 41.21 7.01
CA GLN A 238 -23.96 41.27 7.86
C GLN A 238 -24.11 40.42 9.13
N GLU A 239 -25.31 40.35 9.71
CA GLU A 239 -25.66 39.43 10.79
C GLU A 239 -25.76 37.99 10.32
N SER A 240 -26.21 37.74 9.08
CA SER A 240 -26.21 36.41 8.46
C SER A 240 -24.80 35.91 8.22
N GLY A 241 -23.92 36.74 7.62
CA GLY A 241 -22.52 36.39 7.44
C GLY A 241 -21.78 36.23 8.77
N ARG A 242 -22.15 37.00 9.79
CA ARG A 242 -21.62 36.82 11.16
C ARG A 242 -22.11 35.53 11.81
N ARG A 243 -23.38 35.16 11.63
CA ARG A 243 -23.94 33.89 12.11
C ARG A 243 -23.37 32.68 11.36
N GLU A 244 -23.13 32.80 10.06
CA GLU A 244 -22.42 31.77 9.29
C GLU A 244 -20.98 31.62 9.75
N ALA A 245 -20.27 32.71 10.03
CA ALA A 245 -18.94 32.67 10.61
C ALA A 245 -18.94 32.06 12.02
N GLU A 246 -19.88 32.45 12.88
CA GLU A 246 -20.06 31.87 14.23
C GLU A 246 -20.45 30.38 14.16
N LEU A 247 -21.24 29.96 13.16
CA LEU A 247 -21.57 28.55 12.93
C LEU A 247 -20.37 27.76 12.40
N LEU A 248 -19.55 28.35 11.52
CA LEU A 248 -18.31 27.73 11.05
C LEU A 248 -17.29 27.60 12.20
N ASP A 249 -17.15 28.61 13.05
CA ASP A 249 -16.32 28.55 14.24
C ASP A 249 -16.84 27.53 15.27
N LEU A 250 -18.17 27.43 15.43
CA LEU A 250 -18.80 26.39 16.26
C LEU A 250 -18.65 25.00 15.66
N LEU A 251 -18.67 24.84 14.33
CA LEU A 251 -18.42 23.57 13.66
C LEU A 251 -16.95 23.16 13.75
N LEU A 252 -16.01 24.09 13.61
CA LEU A 252 -14.58 23.86 13.86
C LEU A 252 -14.31 23.54 15.34
N ALA A 253 -15.00 24.22 16.27
CA ALA A 253 -14.95 23.88 17.69
C ALA A 253 -15.60 22.52 17.98
N ALA A 254 -16.68 22.17 17.29
CA ALA A 254 -17.35 20.88 17.37
C ALA A 254 -16.48 19.76 16.76
N GLU A 255 -15.74 20.03 15.70
CA GLU A 255 -14.82 19.09 15.04
C GLU A 255 -13.58 18.87 15.90
N THR A 256 -13.00 19.93 16.47
CA THR A 256 -11.89 19.80 17.43
C THR A 256 -12.30 19.16 18.75
N THR A 257 -13.54 19.40 19.22
CA THR A 257 -14.09 18.68 20.37
C THR A 257 -14.52 17.27 20.02
N ALA A 258 -14.98 16.98 18.80
CA ALA A 258 -15.28 15.64 18.31
C ALA A 258 -13.99 14.84 18.13
N ASP A 259 -12.90 15.44 17.66
CA ASP A 259 -11.57 14.83 17.60
C ASP A 259 -11.01 14.61 19.00
N ALA A 260 -11.16 15.57 19.92
CA ALA A 260 -10.79 15.39 21.32
C ALA A 260 -11.66 14.33 22.02
N ARG A 261 -12.93 14.22 21.64
CA ARG A 261 -13.89 13.22 22.14
C ARG A 261 -13.64 11.86 21.52
N LEU A 262 -13.25 11.77 20.26
CA LEU A 262 -12.80 10.55 19.58
C LEU A 262 -11.48 10.07 20.20
N LYS A 263 -10.57 10.99 20.51
CA LYS A 263 -9.32 10.72 21.23
C LYS A 263 -9.58 10.26 22.68
N ARG A 264 -10.57 10.85 23.36
CA ARG A 264 -11.04 10.40 24.68
C ARG A 264 -11.83 9.09 24.63
N LEU A 265 -12.61 8.83 23.59
CA LEU A 265 -13.36 7.59 23.40
C LEU A 265 -12.41 6.43 23.04
N LEU A 266 -11.32 6.72 22.33
CA LEU A 266 -10.20 5.80 22.13
C LEU A 266 -9.40 5.55 23.42
N GLU A 267 -9.44 6.47 24.40
CA GLU A 267 -8.81 6.32 25.73
C GLU A 267 -9.79 5.77 26.80
N LEU A 268 -11.10 5.77 26.55
CA LEU A 268 -12.16 5.40 27.49
C LEU A 268 -13.18 4.45 26.83
N GLU A 269 -12.74 3.28 26.39
CA GLU A 269 -13.61 2.12 26.35
C GLU A 269 -13.79 1.59 27.79
N GLY A 270 -14.75 2.18 28.49
CA GLY A 270 -15.36 1.69 29.73
C GLY A 270 -16.86 2.01 29.68
N PRO A 271 -17.76 1.13 30.16
CA PRO A 271 -19.16 1.19 29.80
C PRO A 271 -19.93 2.21 30.66
N GLY A 272 -20.80 2.98 29.99
CA GLY A 272 -22.05 3.50 30.55
C GLY A 272 -22.00 4.93 31.10
N ASN A 273 -22.57 5.87 30.35
CA ASN A 273 -23.75 6.67 30.76
C ASN A 273 -23.96 7.84 29.80
N GLU A 274 -25.13 7.88 29.18
CA GLU A 274 -25.67 9.06 28.50
C GLU A 274 -26.51 9.87 29.50
N PRO A 275 -26.37 11.20 29.57
CA PRO A 275 -27.34 12.05 30.24
C PRO A 275 -28.32 12.64 29.22
N ASP A 276 -29.61 12.45 29.51
CA ASP A 276 -30.74 13.12 28.86
C ASP A 276 -30.66 14.64 29.04
N ALA A 277 -30.78 15.37 27.94
CA ALA A 277 -30.91 16.83 27.94
C ALA A 277 -32.38 17.21 27.66
N GLU A 278 -33.02 17.79 28.67
CA GLU A 278 -34.38 18.35 28.58
C GLU A 278 -34.40 19.60 27.69
N GLU A 279 -35.34 19.64 26.74
CA GLU A 279 -35.64 20.79 25.89
C GLU A 279 -36.46 21.85 26.65
N GLU A 280 -35.93 23.08 26.77
CA GLU A 280 -36.72 24.25 27.17
C GLU A 280 -37.55 24.82 26.00
N PRO A 281 -38.81 25.22 26.23
CA PRO A 281 -39.66 25.82 25.22
C PRO A 281 -39.64 27.36 25.30
N GLY A 282 -39.11 28.05 24.29
CA GLY A 282 -39.23 29.51 24.30
C GLY A 282 -38.66 30.28 23.10
N MET A 283 -39.60 30.80 22.31
CA MET A 283 -39.53 31.98 21.41
C MET A 283 -39.51 31.69 19.90
N LYS A 284 -40.66 31.99 19.28
CA LYS A 284 -40.81 32.12 17.83
C LYS A 284 -40.31 33.49 17.38
N PRO A 285 -39.39 33.57 16.39
CA PRO A 285 -38.96 34.84 15.83
C PRO A 285 -40.05 35.47 14.94
N ALA A 286 -40.21 36.78 15.08
CA ALA A 286 -41.30 37.60 14.52
C ALA A 286 -41.17 37.93 13.01
N SER A 287 -40.65 37.03 12.17
CA SER A 287 -40.37 37.33 10.76
C SER A 287 -41.24 36.62 9.72
N GLU A 288 -42.34 35.95 10.11
CA GLU A 288 -43.18 35.18 9.17
C GLU A 288 -44.46 35.91 8.70
N ILE A 289 -44.33 37.17 8.30
CA ILE A 289 -45.42 37.90 7.61
C ILE A 289 -45.13 37.82 6.10
N GLY A 290 -45.63 36.76 5.43
CA GLY A 290 -45.63 36.69 3.96
C GLY A 290 -45.68 35.28 3.33
N VAL A 291 -45.27 34.22 4.04
CA VAL A 291 -45.17 32.87 3.44
C VAL A 291 -46.52 32.14 3.46
N LEU A 292 -46.99 31.68 2.30
CA LEU A 292 -48.25 30.95 2.14
C LEU A 292 -48.22 29.64 2.97
N PRO A 293 -49.33 29.23 3.63
CA PRO A 293 -49.35 28.02 4.48
C PRO A 293 -48.94 26.72 3.77
N ALA A 294 -49.11 26.63 2.46
CA ALA A 294 -48.69 25.47 1.66
C ALA A 294 -47.16 25.35 1.56
N GLU A 295 -46.46 26.47 1.36
CA GLU A 295 -45.01 26.52 1.26
C GLU A 295 -44.35 26.16 2.60
N ARG A 296 -44.91 26.61 3.73
CA ARG A 296 -44.41 26.20 5.06
C ARG A 296 -44.52 24.70 5.30
N ARG A 297 -45.58 24.06 4.79
CA ARG A 297 -45.74 22.60 4.91
C ARG A 297 -44.74 21.86 4.05
N LEU A 298 -44.55 22.30 2.80
CA LEU A 298 -43.56 21.71 1.90
C LEU A 298 -42.14 21.87 2.46
N ARG A 299 -41.78 23.06 2.94
CA ARG A 299 -40.48 23.34 3.54
C ARG A 299 -40.20 22.44 4.74
N ARG A 300 -41.16 22.29 5.66
CA ARG A 300 -41.01 21.37 6.80
C ARG A 300 -40.83 19.91 6.37
N HIS A 301 -41.50 19.49 5.29
CA HIS A 301 -41.35 18.14 4.78
C HIS A 301 -39.96 17.91 4.19
N VAL A 302 -39.46 18.86 3.37
CA VAL A 302 -38.11 18.80 2.80
C VAL A 302 -37.04 18.90 3.89
N GLU A 303 -37.22 19.77 4.89
CA GLU A 303 -36.31 19.85 6.04
C GLU A 303 -36.29 18.53 6.82
N LYS A 304 -37.45 17.90 7.04
CA LYS A 304 -37.55 16.57 7.68
C LYS A 304 -36.84 15.49 6.87
N GLU A 305 -37.06 15.42 5.56
CA GLU A 305 -36.38 14.44 4.69
C GLU A 305 -34.87 14.67 4.65
N ARG A 306 -34.43 15.93 4.58
CA ARG A 306 -33.01 16.29 4.68
C ARG A 306 -32.42 15.80 5.99
N ASP A 307 -33.09 16.05 7.11
CA ASP A 307 -32.59 15.68 8.42
C ASP A 307 -32.57 14.15 8.61
N GLU A 308 -33.55 13.44 8.05
CA GLU A 308 -33.55 11.96 7.99
C GLU A 308 -32.36 11.44 7.16
N LEU A 309 -32.10 12.02 5.99
CA LEU A 309 -30.96 11.64 5.14
C LEU A 309 -29.61 11.98 5.77
N LEU A 310 -29.50 13.12 6.46
CA LEU A 310 -28.29 13.49 7.20
C LEU A 310 -28.04 12.55 8.38
N THR A 311 -29.10 12.10 9.06
CA THR A 311 -28.99 11.11 10.14
C THR A 311 -28.52 9.78 9.58
N PHE A 312 -29.15 9.29 8.51
CA PHE A 312 -28.74 8.06 7.82
C PHE A 312 -27.28 8.12 7.32
N ALA A 313 -26.84 9.25 6.77
CA ALA A 313 -25.46 9.43 6.34
C ALA A 313 -24.47 9.36 7.53
N ARG A 314 -24.81 9.95 8.68
CA ARG A 314 -24.00 9.86 9.91
C ARG A 314 -23.94 8.45 10.46
N ASP A 315 -25.03 7.70 10.37
CA ASP A 315 -25.07 6.30 10.79
C ASP A 315 -24.15 5.45 9.90
N LEU A 316 -24.20 5.64 8.58
CA LEU A 316 -23.29 4.98 7.63
C LEU A 316 -21.82 5.35 7.87
N ASP A 317 -21.51 6.63 8.13
CA ASP A 317 -20.15 7.05 8.47
C ASP A 317 -19.67 6.38 9.75
N THR A 318 -20.55 6.24 10.75
CA THR A 318 -20.24 5.55 12.01
C THR A 318 -19.99 4.05 11.79
N GLU A 319 -20.81 3.39 10.97
CA GLU A 319 -20.61 2.00 10.57
C GLU A 319 -19.31 1.80 9.78
N LEU A 320 -18.99 2.71 8.85
CA LEU A 320 -17.73 2.66 8.09
C LEU A 320 -16.51 2.81 9.00
N VAL A 321 -16.55 3.72 9.97
CA VAL A 321 -15.48 3.86 10.97
C VAL A 321 -15.33 2.57 11.79
N LYS A 322 -16.45 1.96 12.22
CA LYS A 322 -16.44 0.70 12.96
C LYS A 322 -15.87 -0.46 12.15
N VAL A 323 -16.29 -0.64 10.90
CA VAL A 323 -15.75 -1.70 10.02
C VAL A 323 -14.26 -1.46 9.75
N LYS A 324 -13.86 -0.20 9.55
CA LYS A 324 -12.45 0.17 9.38
C LYS A 324 -11.64 -0.19 10.63
N THR A 325 -12.10 0.13 11.83
CA THR A 325 -11.37 -0.22 13.07
C THR A 325 -11.30 -1.73 13.27
N GLU A 326 -12.40 -2.46 13.08
CA GLU A 326 -12.44 -3.93 13.15
C GLU A 326 -11.42 -4.58 12.19
N CYS A 327 -11.35 -4.10 10.94
CA CYS A 327 -10.37 -4.55 9.96
C CYS A 327 -8.92 -4.25 10.39
N HIS A 328 -8.65 -3.08 10.98
CA HIS A 328 -7.32 -2.75 11.51
C HIS A 328 -6.94 -3.67 12.68
N HIS A 329 -7.88 -4.00 13.56
CA HIS A 329 -7.67 -4.94 14.65
C HIS A 329 -7.38 -6.35 14.14
N ALA A 330 -8.18 -6.87 13.21
CA ALA A 330 -7.98 -8.19 12.62
C ALA A 330 -6.60 -8.30 11.93
N VAL A 331 -6.20 -7.28 11.15
CA VAL A 331 -4.87 -7.25 10.51
C VAL A 331 -3.75 -7.23 11.54
N ARG A 332 -3.91 -6.48 12.64
CA ARG A 332 -2.92 -6.43 13.72
C ARG A 332 -2.78 -7.78 14.43
N GLU A 333 -3.89 -8.45 14.71
CA GLU A 333 -3.90 -9.79 15.32
C GLU A 333 -3.23 -10.84 14.43
N ILE A 334 -3.52 -10.83 13.12
CA ILE A 334 -2.88 -11.74 12.17
C ILE A 334 -1.37 -11.48 12.13
N LYS A 335 -0.94 -10.22 12.05
CA LYS A 335 0.50 -9.87 12.09
C LYS A 335 1.18 -10.36 13.36
N GLN A 336 0.52 -10.22 14.52
CA GLN A 336 1.06 -10.67 15.79
C GLN A 336 1.15 -12.20 15.86
N LYS A 337 0.12 -12.93 15.39
CA LYS A 337 0.15 -14.39 15.29
C LYS A 337 1.27 -14.89 14.39
N CYS A 338 1.41 -14.33 13.19
CA CYS A 338 2.49 -14.72 12.27
C CYS A 338 3.88 -14.39 12.85
N ALA A 339 4.03 -13.27 13.57
CA ALA A 339 5.28 -12.93 14.24
C ALA A 339 5.62 -13.94 15.34
N GLN A 340 4.62 -14.35 16.13
CA GLN A 340 4.78 -15.36 17.17
C GLN A 340 5.14 -16.73 16.59
N GLU A 341 4.41 -17.20 15.58
CA GLU A 341 4.68 -18.48 14.91
C GLU A 341 6.09 -18.53 14.29
N LEU A 342 6.55 -17.41 13.73
CA LEU A 342 7.87 -17.30 13.14
C LEU A 342 8.97 -17.33 14.22
N GLU A 343 8.73 -16.72 15.37
CA GLU A 343 9.64 -16.77 16.52
C GLU A 343 9.66 -18.17 17.16
N ASP A 344 8.50 -18.81 17.29
CA ASP A 344 8.38 -20.19 17.75
C ASP A 344 9.14 -21.13 16.81
N PHE A 345 9.01 -20.97 15.49
CA PHE A 345 9.75 -21.76 14.49
C PHE A 345 11.27 -21.56 14.59
N LYS A 346 11.74 -20.31 14.77
CA LYS A 346 13.17 -20.01 14.95
C LYS A 346 13.73 -20.63 16.22
N THR A 347 12.97 -20.60 17.30
CA THR A 347 13.44 -21.07 18.62
C THR A 347 13.35 -22.58 18.76
N THR A 348 12.39 -23.23 18.10
CA THR A 348 12.19 -24.68 18.19
C THR A 348 12.83 -25.45 17.04
N GLU A 349 12.24 -25.35 15.84
CA GLU A 349 12.64 -26.15 14.68
C GLU A 349 14.04 -25.78 14.19
N LEU A 350 14.34 -24.48 14.06
CA LEU A 350 15.65 -24.06 13.59
C LEU A 350 16.76 -24.36 14.61
N ALA A 351 16.45 -24.32 15.91
CA ALA A 351 17.39 -24.74 16.96
C ALA A 351 17.63 -26.25 16.92
N LYS A 352 16.59 -27.05 16.69
CA LYS A 352 16.69 -28.51 16.55
C LYS A 352 17.52 -28.89 15.33
N VAL A 353 17.26 -28.28 14.18
CA VAL A 353 18.06 -28.49 12.96
C VAL A 353 19.53 -28.12 13.21
N LYS A 354 19.80 -26.98 13.86
CA LYS A 354 21.18 -26.61 14.23
C LYS A 354 21.83 -27.63 15.16
N ALA A 355 21.12 -28.15 16.15
CA ALA A 355 21.62 -29.17 17.06
C ALA A 355 21.94 -30.48 16.32
N ASP A 356 21.06 -30.92 15.42
CA ASP A 356 21.24 -32.13 14.61
C ASP A 356 22.45 -31.99 13.65
N PHE A 357 22.60 -30.82 13.02
CA PHE A 357 23.77 -30.53 12.19
C PHE A 357 25.06 -30.53 13.01
N GLN A 358 25.06 -29.90 14.18
CA GLN A 358 26.24 -29.87 15.06
C GLN A 358 26.61 -31.28 15.53
N ALA A 359 25.62 -32.10 15.92
CA ALA A 359 25.86 -33.49 16.31
C ALA A 359 26.49 -34.32 15.17
N LYS A 360 26.06 -34.11 13.93
CA LYS A 360 26.68 -34.75 12.75
C LYS A 360 28.11 -34.27 12.50
N ILE A 361 28.36 -32.97 12.65
CA ILE A 361 29.71 -32.41 12.52
C ILE A 361 30.64 -33.01 13.59
N ASP A 362 30.18 -33.10 14.83
CA ASP A 362 30.95 -33.67 15.94
C ASP A 362 31.25 -35.16 15.69
N GLU A 363 30.27 -35.92 15.19
CA GLU A 363 30.45 -37.34 14.84
C GLU A 363 31.48 -37.53 13.71
N ILE A 364 31.37 -36.76 12.63
CA ILE A 364 32.35 -36.79 11.53
C ILE A 364 33.74 -36.43 12.04
N THR A 365 33.83 -35.44 12.94
CA THR A 365 35.09 -35.01 13.54
C THR A 365 35.71 -36.13 14.39
N ARG A 366 34.91 -36.82 15.20
CA ARG A 366 35.38 -38.00 15.97
C ARG A 366 35.87 -39.13 15.07
N GLN A 367 35.14 -39.44 13.99
CA GLN A 367 35.53 -40.46 13.03
C GLN A 367 36.85 -40.10 12.34
N ARG A 368 37.00 -38.85 11.91
CA ARG A 368 38.26 -38.33 11.37
C ARG A 368 39.40 -38.49 12.38
N ASP A 369 39.19 -38.13 13.63
CA ASP A 369 40.24 -38.20 14.67
C ASP A 369 40.63 -39.65 15.00
N MET A 370 39.69 -40.61 14.94
CA MET A 370 40.00 -42.04 15.06
C MET A 370 40.81 -42.53 13.86
N LEU A 371 40.39 -42.22 12.64
CA LEU A 371 41.12 -42.58 11.43
C LEU A 371 42.53 -41.96 11.41
N GLN A 372 42.67 -40.72 11.86
CA GLN A 372 43.97 -40.05 11.98
C GLN A 372 44.90 -40.84 12.92
N LYS A 373 44.40 -41.30 14.09
CA LYS A 373 45.17 -42.13 15.02
C LYS A 373 45.51 -43.51 14.44
N GLU A 374 44.59 -44.13 13.69
CA GLU A 374 44.86 -45.39 13.00
C GLU A 374 45.94 -45.24 11.92
N VAL A 375 45.92 -44.12 11.18
CA VAL A 375 46.97 -43.77 10.21
C VAL A 375 48.29 -43.55 10.92
N GLU A 376 48.34 -42.77 12.00
CA GLU A 376 49.56 -42.55 12.79
C GLU A 376 50.13 -43.85 13.37
N LEU A 377 49.27 -44.74 13.88
CA LEU A 377 49.68 -46.09 14.31
C LEU A 377 50.21 -46.90 13.13
N GLY A 378 49.52 -46.87 12.00
CA GLY A 378 49.95 -47.52 10.76
C GLY A 378 51.32 -47.03 10.29
N GLU A 379 51.57 -45.71 10.31
CA GLU A 379 52.85 -45.10 9.98
C GLU A 379 53.94 -45.46 10.99
N SER A 380 53.61 -45.62 12.28
CA SER A 380 54.57 -46.05 13.30
C SER A 380 54.93 -47.55 13.20
N VAL A 381 53.99 -48.39 12.77
CA VAL A 381 54.16 -49.84 12.64
C VAL A 381 54.73 -50.22 11.27
N ALA A 382 54.46 -49.44 10.23
CA ALA A 382 54.91 -49.70 8.86
C ALA A 382 56.42 -49.95 8.70
N PRO A 383 57.33 -49.22 9.37
CA PRO A 383 58.76 -49.49 9.36
C PRO A 383 59.15 -50.85 9.98
N HIS A 384 58.29 -51.41 10.84
CA HIS A 384 58.53 -52.67 11.56
C HIS A 384 57.80 -53.88 10.95
N LEU A 385 56.82 -53.65 10.06
CA LEU A 385 56.12 -54.71 9.32
C LEU A 385 57.07 -55.64 8.53
N PRO A 386 58.16 -55.15 7.88
CA PRO A 386 59.11 -56.03 7.20
C PRO A 386 59.84 -57.00 8.17
N THR A 387 60.01 -56.60 9.43
CA THR A 387 60.71 -57.39 10.45
C THR A 387 59.80 -58.42 11.11
N LEU A 388 58.50 -58.11 11.22
CA LEU A 388 57.47 -59.01 11.78
C LEU A 388 56.90 -60.00 10.76
N ASN A 389 57.09 -59.73 9.46
CA ASN A 389 56.75 -60.65 8.38
C ASN A 389 58.02 -61.10 7.63
N PRO A 390 58.85 -61.99 8.24
CA PRO A 390 60.11 -62.46 7.65
C PRO A 390 59.94 -63.28 6.36
N LEU A 391 58.70 -63.54 5.95
CA LEU A 391 58.36 -64.21 4.69
C LEU A 391 58.33 -63.26 3.49
N VAL A 392 58.37 -61.94 3.69
CA VAL A 392 58.57 -60.98 2.58
C VAL A 392 60.07 -60.80 2.36
N SER A 393 60.73 -61.87 1.89
CA SER A 393 62.07 -61.74 1.33
C SER A 393 62.01 -60.76 0.15
N GLN A 394 62.83 -59.71 0.17
CA GLN A 394 63.04 -58.76 -0.94
C GLN A 394 63.68 -59.41 -2.19
N ASP A 395 63.62 -60.74 -2.29
CA ASP A 395 64.18 -61.49 -3.40
C ASP A 395 63.07 -61.68 -4.46
N PRO A 396 63.08 -60.91 -5.57
CA PRO A 396 62.05 -60.99 -6.60
C PRO A 396 61.96 -62.37 -7.25
N SER A 397 62.96 -63.25 -7.02
CA SER A 397 62.98 -64.64 -7.47
C SER A 397 62.01 -65.57 -6.71
N ARG A 398 61.54 -65.18 -5.51
CA ARG A 398 60.60 -65.96 -4.70
C ARG A 398 59.14 -65.55 -4.83
N ILE A 399 58.86 -64.55 -5.67
CA ILE A 399 57.51 -64.08 -5.94
C ILE A 399 57.07 -64.68 -7.28
N CYS A 400 55.96 -65.41 -7.29
CA CYS A 400 55.41 -65.94 -8.55
C CYS A 400 55.02 -64.75 -9.45
N GLY A 401 55.64 -64.63 -10.63
CA GLY A 401 55.41 -63.52 -11.57
C GLY A 401 53.97 -63.41 -12.11
N VAL A 402 53.13 -64.43 -11.88
CA VAL A 402 51.74 -64.47 -12.37
C VAL A 402 50.73 -64.06 -11.28
N CYS A 403 50.90 -64.52 -10.03
CA CYS A 403 49.92 -64.27 -8.96
C CYS A 403 50.46 -63.45 -7.77
N ARG A 404 51.71 -62.99 -7.83
CA ARG A 404 52.40 -62.20 -6.80
C ARG A 404 52.43 -62.80 -5.38
N ARG A 405 52.11 -64.08 -5.22
CA ARG A 405 52.25 -64.82 -3.94
C ARG A 405 53.69 -65.31 -3.76
N THR A 406 54.17 -65.28 -2.51
CA THR A 406 55.51 -65.75 -2.14
C THR A 406 55.57 -67.27 -2.11
N ILE A 407 56.55 -67.86 -2.81
CA ILE A 407 56.77 -69.30 -2.88
C ILE A 407 57.62 -69.70 -1.66
N VAL A 408 57.01 -70.41 -0.70
CA VAL A 408 57.71 -70.99 0.46
C VAL A 408 58.01 -72.45 0.14
N PHE A 409 59.24 -72.77 -0.29
CA PHE A 409 59.68 -74.15 -0.56
C PHE A 409 60.81 -74.53 0.42
N GLU A 410 60.51 -75.38 1.39
CA GLU A 410 61.49 -76.09 2.22
C GLU A 410 61.57 -77.55 1.74
N GLY A 411 62.49 -77.87 0.83
CA GLY A 411 62.72 -79.25 0.42
C GLY A 411 63.58 -79.39 -0.84
N ALA A 412 64.74 -80.05 -0.69
CA ALA A 412 65.67 -80.30 -1.79
C ALA A 412 65.06 -81.22 -2.86
N LEU A 413 64.90 -80.73 -4.08
CA LEU A 413 64.56 -81.54 -5.25
C LEU A 413 65.74 -82.46 -5.59
N LYS A 414 65.60 -83.76 -5.29
CA LYS A 414 66.47 -84.81 -5.84
C LYS A 414 66.22 -84.89 -7.35
N VAL A 415 67.17 -84.36 -8.12
CA VAL A 415 67.25 -84.53 -9.57
C VAL A 415 67.52 -86.00 -9.87
N TYR A 416 66.55 -86.72 -10.42
CA TYR A 416 66.78 -88.05 -10.99
C TYR A 416 67.40 -87.90 -12.39
N PRO A 417 68.50 -88.61 -12.70
CA PRO A 417 69.09 -88.59 -14.03
C PRO A 417 68.19 -89.36 -15.01
N GLN A 418 67.75 -88.69 -16.07
CA GLN A 418 67.10 -89.33 -17.22
C GLN A 418 68.07 -90.35 -17.83
N LYS A 419 67.62 -91.61 -17.94
CA LYS A 419 68.26 -92.64 -18.76
C LYS A 419 68.08 -92.29 -20.24
N ARG A 420 69.15 -92.55 -21.00
CA ARG A 420 69.34 -92.34 -22.45
C ARG A 420 68.20 -92.82 -23.32
#